data_AF-A0A969SYC5-F1
#
_entry.id   AF-A0A969SYC5-F1
#
_cell.length_a   1.000
_cell.length_b   1.000
_cell.length_c   1.000
_cell.angle_alpha   90.00
_cell.angle_beta   90.00
_cell.angle_gamma   90.00
#
_symmetry.space_group_name_H-M   'P 1'
#
loop_
_entity.id
_entity.type
_entity.pdbx_description
1 polymer ?
#
loop_
_entity_poly.entity_id
_entity_poly.type
_entity_poly.pdbx_seq_one_letter_code
_entity_poly.pdbx_strand_id
1 'polypeptide(L)'
;DAMNIKHQYIQNYEADDVIGTLSVLAYQKGYHVYMVTPDKDYIQLLEDSVFMYKPRKAGNDIEIFDKAAALQKFEIESIPQFIDVLALMGDAADNVPGAPGIGAKNSH
;
A
#
# COMPACT_ATOMS: atom_id res chain seq x y z
N ASP A 1 -2.16 -10.36 25.76
CA ASP A 1 -1.42 -11.09 24.71
C ASP A 1 0.05 -11.29 25.07
N ALA A 2 0.59 -12.47 24.73
CA ALA A 2 1.92 -12.95 25.17
C ALA A 2 3.10 -12.10 24.66
N MET A 3 2.91 -11.31 23.60
CA MET A 3 3.94 -10.48 22.97
C MET A 3 3.83 -8.98 23.31
N ASN A 4 2.83 -8.58 24.11
CA ASN A 4 2.60 -7.16 24.47
C ASN A 4 2.48 -6.20 23.27
N ILE A 5 1.93 -6.70 22.15
CA ILE A 5 1.64 -5.89 20.95
C ILE A 5 0.37 -5.09 21.22
N LYS A 6 0.40 -3.78 20.97
CA LYS A 6 -0.80 -2.94 21.10
C LYS A 6 -1.73 -3.20 19.92
N HIS A 7 -2.98 -3.51 20.22
CA HIS A 7 -4.03 -3.62 19.22
C HIS A 7 -4.81 -2.30 19.21
N GLN A 8 -5.04 -1.74 18.02
CA GLN A 8 -5.80 -0.51 17.84
C GLN A 8 -6.98 -0.79 16.91
N TYR A 9 -8.16 -0.33 17.31
CA TYR A 9 -9.38 -0.40 16.53
C TYR A 9 -10.15 0.89 16.77
N ILE A 10 -10.63 1.50 15.69
CA ILE A 10 -11.48 2.67 15.74
C ILE A 10 -12.82 2.29 15.10
N GLN A 11 -13.90 2.48 15.85
CA GLN A 11 -15.24 2.14 15.38
C GLN A 11 -15.57 2.93 14.12
N ASN A 12 -16.10 2.24 13.10
CA ASN A 12 -16.48 2.76 11.78
C ASN A 12 -15.33 3.23 10.87
N TYR A 13 -14.08 2.86 11.18
CA TYR A 13 -12.94 3.05 10.28
C TYR A 13 -12.39 1.70 9.84
N GLU A 14 -11.88 1.66 8.62
CA GLU A 14 -11.19 0.49 8.10
C GLU A 14 -9.77 0.41 8.65
N ALA A 15 -9.15 -0.77 8.52
CA ALA A 15 -7.83 -1.00 9.11
C ALA A 15 -6.73 -0.16 8.43
N ASP A 16 -6.89 0.09 7.14
CA ASP A 16 -6.04 0.94 6.31
C ASP A 16 -6.14 2.42 6.65
N ASP A 17 -7.32 2.94 7.02
CA ASP A 17 -7.45 4.30 7.57
C ASP A 17 -6.58 4.48 8.82
N VAL A 18 -6.66 3.51 9.73
CA VAL A 18 -5.93 3.52 11.01
C VAL A 18 -4.43 3.37 10.75
N ILE A 19 -4.02 2.41 9.92
CA ILE A 19 -2.61 2.20 9.61
C ILE A 19 -2.04 3.38 8.85
N GLY A 20 -2.73 3.90 7.84
CA GLY A 20 -2.32 5.08 7.09
C GLY A 20 -2.09 6.29 7.99
N THR A 21 -3.04 6.56 8.90
CA THR A 21 -2.90 7.63 9.90
C THR A 21 -1.66 7.43 10.78
N LEU A 22 -1.47 6.22 11.34
CA LEU A 22 -0.34 5.93 12.22
C LEU A 22 1.00 5.97 11.49
N SER A 23 1.05 5.49 10.25
CA SER A 23 2.25 5.50 9.41
C SER A 23 2.72 6.91 9.12
N VAL A 24 1.81 7.81 8.73
CA VAL A 24 2.13 9.23 8.50
C VAL A 24 2.60 9.90 9.79
N LEU A 25 1.90 9.71 10.90
CA LEU A 25 2.28 10.29 12.19
C LEU A 25 3.63 9.78 12.71
N ALA A 26 3.95 8.51 12.47
CA ALA A 26 5.23 7.92 12.86
C ALA A 26 6.37 8.44 11.95
N TYR A 27 6.14 8.50 10.64
CA TYR A 27 7.09 9.07 9.69
C TYR A 27 7.44 10.53 10.03
N GLN A 28 6.43 11.36 10.33
CA GLN A 28 6.64 12.76 10.75
C GLN A 28 7.44 12.90 12.06
N LYS A 29 7.46 11.85 12.89
CA LYS A 29 8.28 11.79 14.11
C LYS A 29 9.69 11.20 13.86
N GLY A 30 10.04 10.92 12.62
CA GLY A 30 11.35 10.39 12.22
C GLY A 30 11.51 8.89 12.42
N TYR A 31 10.41 8.13 12.57
CA TYR A 31 10.50 6.67 12.64
C TYR A 31 10.60 6.03 11.25
N HIS A 32 11.28 4.88 11.19
CA HIS A 32 11.14 3.94 10.09
C HIS A 32 9.89 3.10 10.29
N VAL A 33 9.02 3.08 9.28
CA VAL A 33 7.71 2.43 9.35
C VAL A 33 7.66 1.27 8.36
N TYR A 34 7.26 0.10 8.83
CA TYR A 34 7.00 -1.08 8.00
C TYR A 34 5.52 -1.47 8.12
N MET A 35 4.77 -1.28 7.04
CA MET A 35 3.36 -1.66 6.95
C MET A 35 3.27 -3.09 6.42
N VAL A 36 2.85 -4.04 7.27
CA VAL A 36 2.77 -5.46 6.89
C VAL A 36 1.43 -5.74 6.22
N THR A 37 1.40 -5.66 4.89
CA THR A 37 0.20 -5.92 4.09
C THR A 37 0.54 -6.30 2.64
N PRO A 38 -0.19 -7.23 2.00
CA PRO A 38 -0.08 -7.43 0.56
C PRO A 38 -0.87 -6.41 -0.26
N ASP A 39 -1.75 -5.64 0.38
CA ASP A 39 -2.67 -4.69 -0.22
C ASP A 39 -1.92 -3.58 -0.96
N LYS A 40 -2.29 -3.35 -2.21
CA LYS A 40 -1.60 -2.41 -3.09
C LYS A 40 -1.99 -0.96 -2.81
N ASP A 41 -3.09 -0.70 -2.12
CA ASP A 41 -3.54 0.66 -1.84
C ASP A 41 -2.57 1.41 -0.94
N TYR A 42 -1.84 0.67 -0.10
CA TYR A 42 -0.81 1.21 0.78
C TYR A 42 0.40 1.76 0.03
N ILE A 43 0.52 1.54 -1.28
CA ILE A 43 1.54 2.17 -2.12
C ILE A 43 1.40 3.70 -2.06
N GLN A 44 0.18 4.23 -1.92
CA GLN A 44 -0.06 5.68 -1.80
C GLN A 44 0.55 6.31 -0.54
N LEU A 45 0.92 5.50 0.45
CA LEU A 45 1.49 5.93 1.74
C LEU A 45 3.02 5.86 1.76
N LEU A 46 3.66 5.38 0.68
CA LEU A 46 5.11 5.22 0.64
C LEU A 46 5.83 6.56 0.70
N GLU A 47 6.82 6.61 1.58
CA GLU A 47 7.73 7.74 1.77
C GLU A 47 9.15 7.21 1.96
N ASP A 48 10.13 8.10 2.06
CA ASP A 48 11.56 7.73 2.13
C ASP A 48 11.89 6.80 3.31
N SER A 49 11.06 6.79 4.36
CA SER A 49 11.18 5.89 5.52
C SER A 49 9.89 5.13 5.86
N VAL A 50 8.98 5.01 4.89
CA VAL A 50 7.75 4.22 5.01
C VAL A 50 7.77 3.13 3.94
N PHE A 51 7.75 1.88 4.38
CA PHE A 51 7.90 0.71 3.53
C PHE A 51 6.69 -0.21 3.63
N MET A 52 6.38 -0.91 2.55
CA MET A 52 5.46 -2.04 2.58
C MET A 52 6.23 -3.33 2.77
N TYR A 53 5.81 -4.14 3.73
CA TYR A 53 6.35 -5.47 4.00
C TYR A 53 5.32 -6.51 3.54
N LYS A 54 5.55 -7.10 2.37
CA LYS A 54 4.58 -7.97 1.70
C LYS A 54 4.94 -9.45 1.95
N PRO A 55 4.21 -10.16 2.85
CA PRO A 55 4.42 -11.58 3.03
C PRO A 55 3.90 -12.36 1.81
N ARG A 56 4.75 -13.16 1.15
CA ARG A 56 4.32 -13.98 0.01
C ARG A 56 3.52 -15.20 0.45
N LYS A 57 2.50 -15.57 -0.33
CA LYS A 57 1.55 -16.69 -0.08
C LYS A 57 2.21 -18.08 0.08
N ALA A 58 3.50 -18.25 -0.25
CA ALA A 58 4.21 -19.54 -0.22
C ALA A 58 5.35 -19.62 0.84
N GLY A 59 5.38 -18.71 1.82
CA GLY A 59 6.03 -18.96 3.11
C GLY A 59 7.53 -18.65 3.25
N ASN A 60 8.30 -18.42 2.18
CA ASN A 60 9.77 -18.28 2.34
C ASN A 60 10.38 -16.96 1.90
N ASP A 61 9.65 -16.11 1.15
CA ASP A 61 10.19 -14.83 0.69
C ASP A 61 9.30 -13.67 1.13
N ILE A 62 9.93 -12.69 1.76
CA ILE A 62 9.35 -11.39 2.08
C ILE A 62 9.81 -10.40 1.02
N GLU A 63 8.88 -9.59 0.52
CA GLU A 63 9.21 -8.45 -0.32
C GLU A 63 9.07 -7.17 0.49
N ILE A 64 10.17 -6.42 0.65
CA ILE A 64 10.11 -5.04 1.12
C ILE A 64 9.96 -4.17 -0.12
N PHE A 65 8.80 -3.55 -0.26
CA PHE A 65 8.46 -2.69 -1.39
C PHE A 65 8.52 -1.24 -0.93
N ASP A 66 9.41 -0.47 -1.56
CA ASP A 66 9.70 0.91 -1.19
C ASP A 66 9.22 1.91 -2.25
N LYS A 67 9.38 3.20 -1.95
CA LYS A 67 9.01 4.30 -2.84
C LYS A 67 9.67 4.18 -4.21
N ALA A 68 10.99 3.90 -4.27
CA ALA A 68 11.72 3.83 -5.53
C ALA A 68 11.21 2.67 -6.42
N ALA A 69 10.95 1.51 -5.82
CA ALA A 69 10.38 0.36 -6.50
C ALA A 69 8.96 0.65 -7.02
N ALA A 70 8.15 1.41 -6.27
CA ALA A 70 6.84 1.87 -6.73
C ALA A 70 6.94 2.80 -7.95
N LEU A 71 7.78 3.84 -7.87
CA LEU A 71 7.99 4.79 -8.97
C LEU A 71 8.43 4.06 -10.25
N GLN A 72 9.39 3.15 -10.12
CA GLN A 72 9.88 2.36 -11.25
C GLN A 72 8.81 1.43 -11.82
N LYS A 73 8.09 0.70 -10.95
CA LYS A 73 7.13 -0.32 -11.38
C LYS A 73 5.92 0.26 -12.11
N PHE A 74 5.46 1.42 -11.68
CA PHE A 74 4.28 2.08 -12.23
C PHE A 74 4.62 3.20 -13.21
N GLU A 75 5.91 3.41 -13.49
CA GLU A 75 6.41 4.42 -14.42
C GLU A 75 5.90 5.84 -14.08
N ILE A 76 5.89 6.16 -12.78
CA ILE A 76 5.46 7.45 -12.23
C ILE A 76 6.63 8.20 -11.59
N GLU A 77 6.54 9.52 -11.55
CA GLU A 77 7.57 10.40 -10.98
C GLU A 77 7.34 10.67 -9.49
N SER A 78 6.11 10.48 -9.00
CA SER A 78 5.75 10.71 -7.59
C SER A 78 4.64 9.78 -7.12
N ILE A 79 4.66 9.42 -5.83
CA ILE A 79 3.64 8.53 -5.23
C ILE A 79 2.20 9.03 -5.39
N PRO A 80 1.88 10.33 -5.30
CA PRO A 80 0.52 10.80 -5.54
C PRO A 80 -0.06 10.42 -6.91
N GLN A 81 0.77 10.27 -7.96
CA GLN A 81 0.31 9.83 -9.29
C GLN A 81 -0.17 8.36 -9.28
N PHE A 82 0.20 7.57 -8.28
CA PHE A 82 -0.29 6.20 -8.14
C PHE A 82 -1.81 6.14 -8.00
N ILE A 83 -2.43 7.17 -7.40
CA ILE A 83 -3.89 7.27 -7.29
C ILE A 83 -4.53 7.33 -8.68
N ASP A 84 -3.96 8.15 -9.58
CA ASP A 84 -4.43 8.25 -10.97
C ASP A 84 -4.19 6.93 -11.71
N VAL A 85 -3.05 6.28 -11.51
CA VAL A 85 -2.75 4.97 -12.09
C VAL A 85 -3.80 3.94 -11.67
N LEU A 86 -4.12 3.87 -10.38
CA LEU A 86 -5.12 2.94 -9.84
C LEU A 86 -6.52 3.24 -10.36
N ALA A 87 -6.91 4.52 -10.40
CA ALA A 87 -8.20 4.95 -10.94
C ALA A 87 -8.36 4.62 -12.43
N LEU A 88 -7.27 4.69 -13.21
CA LEU A 88 -7.27 4.33 -14.62
C LEU A 88 -7.26 2.82 -14.85
N MET A 89 -6.46 2.08 -14.09
CA MET A 89 -6.37 0.61 -14.22
C MET A 89 -7.60 -0.11 -13.67
N GLY A 90 -8.28 0.50 -12.71
CA GLY A 90 -9.34 -0.12 -11.92
C GLY A 90 -8.80 -0.95 -10.76
N ASP A 91 -9.69 -1.18 -9.80
CA ASP A 91 -9.49 -2.06 -8.66
C ASP A 91 -10.66 -3.04 -8.50
N ALA A 92 -10.41 -4.31 -8.82
CA ALA A 92 -11.41 -5.35 -8.65
C ALA A 92 -11.71 -5.65 -7.17
N ALA A 93 -10.78 -5.40 -6.24
CA ALA A 93 -11.01 -5.61 -4.81
C ALA A 93 -12.05 -4.60 -4.29
N ASP A 94 -11.96 -3.35 -4.73
CA ASP A 94 -12.80 -2.23 -4.26
C ASP A 94 -13.93 -1.88 -5.22
N ASN A 95 -14.19 -2.73 -6.21
CA ASN A 95 -15.21 -2.52 -7.23
C ASN A 95 -15.04 -1.22 -8.05
N VAL A 96 -13.78 -0.77 -8.21
CA VAL A 96 -13.43 0.36 -9.09
C VAL A 96 -13.24 -0.17 -10.50
N PRO A 97 -14.09 0.18 -11.48
CA PRO A 97 -14.08 -0.44 -12.81
C PRO A 97 -12.89 -0.05 -13.69
N GLY A 98 -12.20 1.06 -13.38
CA GLY A 98 -11.14 1.60 -14.23
C GLY A 98 -11.66 2.35 -15.46
N ALA A 99 -10.73 2.91 -16.23
CA ALA A 99 -11.03 3.58 -17.49
C ALA A 99 -11.10 2.56 -18.64
N PRO A 100 -12.13 2.60 -19.51
CA PRO A 100 -12.25 1.67 -20.63
C PRO A 100 -11.01 1.67 -21.54
N GLY A 101 -10.43 0.49 -21.76
CA GLY A 101 -9.26 0.32 -22.64
C GLY A 101 -7.90 0.60 -21.98
N ILE A 102 -7.86 0.92 -20.69
CA ILE A 102 -6.65 1.12 -19.90
C ILE A 102 -6.61 0.07 -18.77
N GLY A 103 -5.45 -0.54 -18.53
CA GLY A 103 -5.27 -1.64 -17.56
C GLY A 103 -4.76 -2.92 -18.22
N ALA A 104 -4.49 -3.96 -17.40
CA ALA A 104 -3.96 -5.23 -17.90
C ALA A 104 -4.84 -5.73 -19.05
N LYS A 105 -4.26 -5.80 -20.26
CA LYS A 105 -4.92 -6.35 -21.44
C LYS A 105 -5.59 -7.66 -21.02
N ASN A 106 -6.89 -7.78 -21.28
CA ASN A 106 -7.59 -9.05 -21.22
C ASN A 106 -6.67 -10.13 -21.77
N SER A 107 -6.21 -11.03 -20.91
CA SER A 107 -5.55 -12.26 -21.32
C SER A 107 -6.60 -13.09 -22.04
N HIS A 108 -6.71 -12.87 -23.35
CA HIS A 108 -7.20 -13.88 -24.29
C HIS A 108 -6.10 -14.88 -24.56
#